data_AF-A0A6G4A433-F1
#
_entry.id   AF-A0A6G4A433-F1
#
_cell.length_a   1.000
_cell.length_b   1.000
_cell.length_c   1.000
_cell.angle_alpha   90.00
_cell.angle_beta   90.00
_cell.angle_gamma   90.00
#
_symmetry.space_group_name_H-M   'P 1'
#
loop_
_entity.id
_entity.type
_entity.pdbx_description
1 polymer ?
#
loop_
_entity_poly.entity_id
_entity_poly.type
_entity_poly.pdbx_seq_one_letter_code
_entity_poly.pdbx_strand_id
1 'polypeptide(L)'
;MDETKFKEDWVVHLRVESLAIKLLSKGLSPKEVQAMVIISDEYSEWISIDRCFETKYQKNFYYTDLLGSIEFKRYEHKLKQLAKIEMGILDDKTEFIWEFEYDRLFSQIGLKIRPAELGSEMGKFSQLINLNEPLGLLEFLSLITDNASSLLHLEENTLITLKNQKNEIDSFIEKFKASFG
;
A
#
# COMPACT_ATOMS: atom_id res chain seq x y z
N MET A 1 -21.95 9.89 -19.92
CA MET A 1 -22.01 8.87 -18.86
C MET A 1 -23.11 9.30 -17.91
N ASP A 2 -24.10 8.44 -17.67
CA ASP A 2 -25.12 8.73 -16.66
C ASP A 2 -24.50 8.51 -15.27
N GLU A 3 -24.28 9.60 -14.56
CA GLU A 3 -23.62 9.60 -13.25
C GLU A 3 -24.44 8.84 -12.20
N THR A 4 -25.77 8.80 -12.37
CA THR A 4 -26.68 8.06 -11.47
C THR A 4 -26.49 6.57 -11.66
N LYS A 5 -26.57 6.09 -12.91
CA LYS A 5 -26.35 4.69 -13.24
C LYS A 5 -24.95 4.23 -12.81
N PHE A 6 -23.93 5.04 -13.05
CA PHE A 6 -22.57 4.72 -12.60
C PHE A 6 -22.50 4.52 -11.08
N LYS A 7 -23.10 5.41 -10.29
CA LYS A 7 -23.12 5.29 -8.82
C LYS A 7 -23.84 4.02 -8.36
N GLU A 8 -24.96 3.68 -8.99
CA GLU A 8 -25.71 2.45 -8.68
C GLU A 8 -24.89 1.19 -9.01
N ASP A 9 -24.32 1.12 -10.21
CA ASP A 9 -23.47 0.01 -10.62
C ASP A 9 -22.22 -0.11 -9.72
N TRP A 10 -21.63 1.04 -9.34
CA TRP A 10 -20.51 1.11 -8.42
C TRP A 10 -20.84 0.51 -7.04
N VAL A 11 -22.03 0.78 -6.52
CA VAL A 11 -22.47 0.24 -5.23
C VAL A 11 -22.59 -1.29 -5.27
N VAL A 12 -23.09 -1.88 -6.37
CA VAL A 12 -23.13 -3.35 -6.51
C VAL A 12 -21.72 -3.92 -6.64
N HIS A 13 -20.86 -3.30 -7.44
CA HIS A 13 -19.45 -3.67 -7.57
C HIS A 13 -18.75 -3.74 -6.21
N LEU A 14 -18.90 -2.69 -5.39
CA LEU A 14 -18.30 -2.63 -4.05
C LEU A 14 -18.79 -3.76 -3.13
N ARG A 15 -20.03 -4.23 -3.26
CA ARG A 15 -20.51 -5.37 -2.47
C ARG A 15 -19.82 -6.67 -2.89
N VAL A 16 -19.70 -6.93 -4.19
CA VAL A 16 -19.00 -8.12 -4.73
C VAL A 16 -17.52 -8.09 -4.32
N GLU A 17 -16.86 -6.95 -4.47
CA GLU A 17 -15.45 -6.78 -4.09
C GLU A 17 -15.25 -6.90 -2.58
N SER A 18 -16.14 -6.33 -1.76
CA SER A 18 -16.10 -6.44 -0.30
C SER A 18 -16.24 -7.89 0.17
N LEU A 19 -17.13 -8.67 -0.45
CA LEU A 19 -17.21 -10.12 -0.21
C LEU A 19 -15.89 -10.80 -0.51
N ALA A 20 -15.29 -10.53 -1.68
CA ALA A 20 -14.01 -11.12 -2.09
C ALA A 20 -12.89 -10.77 -1.09
N ILE A 21 -12.75 -9.49 -0.73
CA ILE A 21 -11.75 -9.00 0.24
C ILE A 21 -11.94 -9.67 1.61
N LYS A 22 -13.20 -9.81 2.07
CA LYS A 22 -13.51 -10.48 3.34
C LYS A 22 -13.10 -11.95 3.33
N LEU A 23 -13.32 -12.67 2.23
CA LEU A 23 -12.93 -14.07 2.08
C LEU A 23 -11.41 -14.23 2.00
N LEU A 24 -10.73 -13.41 1.20
CA LEU A 24 -9.26 -13.38 1.12
C LEU A 24 -8.64 -13.07 2.49
N SER A 25 -9.23 -12.12 3.23
CA SER A 25 -8.75 -11.75 4.56
C SER A 25 -8.85 -12.88 5.58
N LYS A 26 -9.77 -13.84 5.37
CA LYS A 26 -9.90 -15.07 6.18
C LYS A 26 -8.91 -16.16 5.77
N GLY A 27 -8.06 -15.92 4.76
CA GLY A 27 -7.02 -16.85 4.32
C GLY A 27 -7.43 -17.80 3.19
N LEU A 28 -8.59 -17.59 2.55
CA LEU A 28 -8.96 -18.37 1.37
C LEU A 28 -8.08 -18.00 0.17
N SER A 29 -7.78 -18.98 -0.68
CA SER A 29 -7.02 -18.77 -1.91
C SER A 29 -7.85 -18.02 -2.96
N PRO A 30 -7.21 -17.31 -3.92
CA PRO A 30 -7.92 -16.62 -5.00
C PRO A 30 -8.92 -17.49 -5.77
N LYS A 31 -8.59 -18.78 -5.99
CA LYS A 31 -9.48 -19.74 -6.66
C LYS A 31 -10.71 -20.10 -5.83
N GLU A 32 -10.56 -20.29 -4.52
CA GLU A 32 -11.67 -20.57 -3.62
C GLU A 32 -12.59 -19.36 -3.51
N VAL A 33 -12.01 -18.16 -3.37
CA VAL A 33 -12.77 -16.91 -3.34
C VAL A 33 -13.54 -16.70 -4.64
N GLN A 34 -12.91 -16.94 -5.79
CA GLN A 34 -13.58 -16.91 -7.09
C GLN A 34 -14.80 -17.83 -7.11
N ALA A 35 -14.63 -19.09 -6.73
CA ALA A 35 -15.71 -20.07 -6.74
C ALA A 35 -16.87 -19.65 -5.84
N MET A 36 -16.58 -19.08 -4.67
CA MET A 36 -17.60 -18.58 -3.73
C MET A 36 -18.30 -17.31 -4.23
N VAL A 37 -17.57 -16.39 -4.84
CA VAL A 37 -18.15 -15.15 -5.38
C VAL A 37 -19.07 -15.45 -6.56
N ILE A 38 -18.69 -16.35 -7.47
CA ILE A 38 -19.52 -16.66 -8.65
C ILE A 38 -20.89 -17.28 -8.29
N ILE A 39 -21.01 -17.89 -7.11
CA ILE A 39 -22.27 -18.46 -6.62
C ILE A 39 -22.99 -17.57 -5.60
N SER A 40 -22.49 -16.35 -5.36
CA SER A 40 -23.04 -15.46 -4.35
C SER A 40 -24.24 -14.65 -4.87
N ASP A 41 -25.06 -14.16 -3.94
CA ASP A 41 -26.19 -13.30 -4.26
C ASP A 41 -25.72 -11.96 -4.87
N GLU A 42 -24.60 -11.41 -4.38
CA GLU A 42 -24.01 -10.17 -4.88
C GLU A 42 -23.58 -10.29 -6.34
N TYR A 43 -22.96 -11.42 -6.72
CA TYR A 43 -22.58 -11.65 -8.12
C TYR A 43 -23.78 -11.95 -9.00
N SER A 44 -24.77 -12.68 -8.47
CA SER A 44 -26.03 -12.93 -9.17
C SER A 44 -26.75 -11.62 -9.53
N GLU A 45 -26.78 -10.67 -8.59
CA GLU A 45 -27.28 -9.32 -8.86
C GLU A 45 -26.41 -8.59 -9.89
N TRP A 46 -25.07 -8.66 -9.77
CA TRP A 46 -24.16 -8.03 -10.72
C TRP A 46 -24.46 -8.42 -12.17
N ILE A 47 -24.61 -9.72 -12.46
CA ILE A 47 -24.83 -10.23 -13.83
C ILE A 47 -26.27 -10.09 -14.33
N SER A 48 -27.23 -9.80 -13.45
CA SER A 48 -28.66 -9.70 -13.80
C SER A 48 -29.03 -8.44 -14.59
N ILE A 49 -28.13 -7.44 -14.64
CA ILE A 49 -28.35 -6.14 -15.26
C ILE A 49 -27.15 -5.80 -16.14
N ASP A 50 -27.41 -5.19 -17.29
CA ASP A 50 -26.35 -4.63 -18.13
C ASP A 50 -25.73 -3.37 -17.50
N ARG A 51 -24.46 -3.49 -17.12
CA ARG A 51 -23.72 -2.50 -16.34
C ARG A 51 -23.03 -1.48 -17.24
N CYS A 52 -22.84 -0.26 -16.76
CA CYS A 52 -22.11 0.76 -17.52
C CYS A 52 -20.58 0.57 -17.52
N PHE A 53 -20.07 -0.42 -16.78
CA PHE A 53 -18.67 -0.86 -16.81
C PHE A 53 -18.55 -2.36 -16.55
N GLU A 54 -17.46 -2.96 -17.03
CA GLU A 54 -17.21 -4.39 -16.86
C GLU A 54 -16.24 -4.65 -15.71
N THR A 55 -16.44 -5.76 -15.00
CA THR A 55 -15.48 -6.31 -14.04
C THR A 55 -15.34 -7.82 -14.26
N LYS A 56 -14.11 -8.31 -14.27
CA LYS A 56 -13.77 -9.70 -14.65
C LYS A 56 -13.84 -10.67 -13.46
N TYR A 57 -14.95 -10.73 -12.74
CA TYR A 57 -15.11 -11.63 -11.57
C TYR A 57 -14.97 -13.12 -11.92
N GLN A 58 -15.13 -13.52 -13.18
CA GLN A 58 -14.88 -14.90 -13.61
C GLN A 58 -13.39 -15.20 -13.88
N LYS A 59 -12.48 -14.24 -13.64
CA LYS A 59 -11.04 -14.42 -13.89
C LYS A 59 -10.31 -14.46 -12.56
N ASN A 60 -9.58 -15.55 -12.32
CA ASN A 60 -8.74 -15.72 -11.13
C ASN A 60 -7.77 -14.54 -10.91
N PHE A 61 -7.26 -13.95 -12.00
CA PHE A 61 -6.35 -12.80 -11.95
C PHE A 61 -6.88 -11.63 -11.13
N TYR A 62 -8.19 -11.33 -11.20
CA TYR A 62 -8.80 -10.26 -10.38
C TYR A 62 -8.60 -10.50 -8.88
N TYR A 63 -8.78 -11.74 -8.42
CA TYR A 63 -8.60 -12.10 -7.02
C TYR A 63 -7.13 -12.21 -6.61
N THR A 64 -6.25 -12.58 -7.53
CA THR A 64 -4.80 -12.53 -7.31
C THR A 64 -4.33 -11.09 -7.11
N ASP A 65 -4.83 -10.15 -7.89
CA ASP A 65 -4.52 -8.72 -7.73
C ASP A 65 -5.06 -8.18 -6.39
N LEU A 66 -6.30 -8.53 -6.03
CA LEU A 66 -6.87 -8.16 -4.73
C LEU A 66 -6.06 -8.72 -3.56
N LEU A 67 -5.62 -9.98 -3.64
CA LEU A 67 -4.76 -10.59 -2.62
C LEU A 67 -3.44 -9.81 -2.50
N GLY A 68 -2.79 -9.51 -3.63
CA GLY A 68 -1.57 -8.71 -3.64
C GLY A 68 -1.76 -7.33 -3.01
N SER A 69 -2.90 -6.66 -3.26
CA SER A 69 -3.25 -5.38 -2.62
C SER A 69 -3.43 -5.51 -1.11
N ILE A 70 -4.09 -6.58 -0.63
CA ILE A 70 -4.26 -6.85 0.80
C ILE A 70 -2.91 -7.12 1.47
N GLU A 71 -2.07 -7.96 0.86
CA GLU A 71 -0.74 -8.29 1.35
C GLU A 71 0.15 -7.06 1.40
N PHE A 72 0.14 -6.25 0.34
CA PHE A 72 0.88 -4.98 0.29
C PHE A 72 0.46 -4.03 1.41
N LYS A 73 -0.85 -3.83 1.62
CA LYS A 73 -1.36 -2.97 2.71
C LYS A 73 -0.94 -3.47 4.08
N ARG A 74 -0.97 -4.79 4.31
CA ARG A 74 -0.50 -5.39 5.57
C ARG A 74 0.99 -5.16 5.76
N TYR A 75 1.78 -5.33 4.70
CA TYR A 75 3.21 -5.10 4.72
C TYR A 75 3.54 -3.63 5.00
N GLU A 76 2.94 -2.70 4.27
CA GLU A 76 3.09 -1.25 4.49
C GLU A 76 2.71 -0.86 5.92
N HIS A 77 1.61 -1.43 6.45
CA HIS A 77 1.21 -1.19 7.83
C HIS A 77 2.30 -1.61 8.82
N LYS A 78 2.93 -2.78 8.64
CA LYS A 78 4.05 -3.21 9.50
C LYS A 78 5.22 -2.22 9.45
N LEU A 79 5.61 -1.76 8.27
CA LEU A 79 6.68 -0.77 8.12
C LEU A 79 6.34 0.54 8.80
N LYS A 80 5.08 1.02 8.67
CA LYS A 80 4.63 2.23 9.38
C LYS A 80 4.66 2.07 10.89
N GLN A 81 4.36 0.89 11.43
CA GLN A 81 4.48 0.64 12.87
C GLN A 81 5.93 0.76 13.34
N LEU A 82 6.89 0.18 12.59
CA LEU A 82 8.32 0.34 12.87
C LEU A 82 8.76 1.80 12.79
N ALA A 83 8.31 2.51 11.76
CA ALA A 83 8.58 3.94 11.61
C ALA A 83 8.03 4.75 12.79
N LYS A 84 6.83 4.43 13.30
CA LYS A 84 6.27 5.09 14.49
C LYS A 84 7.06 4.82 15.77
N ILE A 85 7.63 3.63 15.92
CA ILE A 85 8.53 3.30 17.04
C ILE A 85 9.79 4.16 16.94
N GLU A 86 10.44 4.20 15.78
CA GLU A 86 11.61 5.05 15.54
C GLU A 86 11.30 6.54 15.77
N MET A 87 10.10 6.99 15.36
CA MET A 87 9.62 8.35 15.58
C MET A 87 9.38 8.67 17.07
N GLY A 88 9.31 7.68 17.95
CA GLY A 88 8.94 7.84 19.36
C GLY A 88 7.43 8.03 19.59
N ILE A 89 6.59 7.71 18.59
CA ILE A 89 5.13 7.80 18.67
C ILE A 89 4.53 6.55 19.36
N LEU A 90 5.15 5.39 19.17
CA LEU A 90 4.73 4.12 19.77
C LEU A 90 5.84 3.54 20.66
N ASP A 91 5.43 2.91 21.75
CA ASP A 91 6.33 2.15 22.63
C ASP A 91 6.83 0.88 21.95
N ASP A 92 8.11 0.55 22.18
CA ASP A 92 8.82 -0.63 21.62
C ASP A 92 8.40 -1.99 22.22
N LYS A 93 7.13 -2.14 22.61
CA LYS A 93 6.61 -3.38 23.23
C LYS A 93 6.14 -4.42 22.20
N THR A 94 6.44 -4.21 20.93
CA THR A 94 5.87 -5.01 19.84
C THR A 94 6.96 -5.93 19.27
N GLU A 95 6.87 -7.23 19.54
CA GLU A 95 7.71 -8.22 18.88
C GLU A 95 7.32 -8.30 17.40
N PHE A 96 8.08 -7.62 16.55
CA PHE A 96 8.01 -7.82 15.11
C PHE A 96 8.79 -9.08 14.74
N ILE A 97 8.14 -10.00 14.02
CA ILE A 97 8.86 -11.09 13.35
C ILE A 97 9.70 -10.45 12.25
N TRP A 98 11.00 -10.37 12.48
CA TRP A 98 11.94 -9.78 11.54
C TRP A 98 12.05 -10.67 10.29
N GLU A 99 11.70 -10.10 9.14
CA GLU A 99 11.99 -10.70 7.85
C GLU A 99 13.49 -10.50 7.56
N PHE A 100 14.22 -11.60 7.39
CA PHE A 100 15.68 -11.59 7.21
C PHE A 100 16.09 -11.32 5.76
N GLU A 101 15.15 -11.46 4.82
CA GLU A 101 15.35 -11.18 3.40
C GLU A 101 15.28 -9.67 3.12
N TYR A 102 15.89 -9.24 2.01
CA TYR A 102 15.82 -7.85 1.57
C TYR A 102 14.41 -7.50 1.09
N ASP A 103 14.02 -6.25 1.30
CA ASP A 103 12.78 -5.71 0.75
C ASP A 103 12.76 -5.87 -0.77
N ARG A 104 11.66 -6.43 -1.29
CA ARG A 104 11.53 -6.77 -2.70
C ARG A 104 11.50 -5.53 -3.61
N LEU A 105 10.86 -4.44 -3.20
CA LEU A 105 10.76 -3.24 -4.04
C LEU A 105 12.09 -2.49 -4.09
N PHE A 106 12.75 -2.36 -2.93
CA PHE A 106 14.03 -1.67 -2.83
C PHE A 106 15.16 -2.49 -3.48
N SER A 107 15.14 -3.81 -3.36
CA SER A 107 16.13 -4.66 -4.06
C SER A 107 16.01 -4.58 -5.59
N GLN A 108 14.81 -4.34 -6.14
CA GLN A 108 14.62 -4.14 -7.58
C GLN A 108 15.30 -2.87 -8.11
N ILE A 109 15.50 -1.86 -7.26
CA ILE A 109 16.25 -0.64 -7.60
C ILE A 109 17.71 -0.68 -7.11
N GLY A 110 18.20 -1.86 -6.73
CA GLY A 110 19.58 -2.09 -6.33
C GLY A 110 19.88 -1.85 -4.84
N LEU A 111 18.86 -1.60 -4.01
CA LEU A 111 19.04 -1.33 -2.58
C LEU A 111 18.79 -2.58 -1.72
N LYS A 112 19.81 -2.99 -0.98
CA LYS A 112 19.84 -4.15 -0.09
C LYS A 112 19.48 -3.73 1.34
N ILE A 113 18.21 -3.40 1.54
CA ILE A 113 17.67 -3.02 2.85
C ILE A 113 16.67 -4.07 3.33
N ARG A 114 16.74 -4.48 4.59
CA ARG A 114 15.72 -5.39 5.17
C ARG A 114 14.48 -4.59 5.57
N PRO A 115 13.28 -5.21 5.64
CA PRO A 115 12.06 -4.54 6.07
C PRO A 115 12.19 -3.81 7.42
N ALA A 116 12.93 -4.41 8.35
CA ALA A 116 13.27 -3.83 9.64
C ALA A 116 13.93 -2.45 9.53
N GLU A 117 15.02 -2.42 8.77
CA GLU A 117 15.87 -1.25 8.53
C GLU A 117 15.09 -0.23 7.72
N LEU A 118 14.31 -0.67 6.73
CA LEU A 118 13.46 0.19 5.92
C LEU A 118 12.43 0.93 6.77
N GLY A 119 11.74 0.24 7.69
CA GLY A 119 10.81 0.88 8.61
C GLY A 119 11.49 1.93 9.51
N SER A 120 12.68 1.61 10.05
CA SER A 120 13.48 2.56 10.84
C SER A 120 13.90 3.77 10.00
N GLU A 121 14.42 3.58 8.79
CA GLU A 121 14.84 4.68 7.91
C GLU A 121 13.65 5.56 7.47
N MET A 122 12.47 4.97 7.23
CA MET A 122 11.23 5.73 7.00
C MET A 122 10.87 6.60 8.22
N GLY A 123 11.07 6.09 9.44
CA GLY A 123 10.86 6.84 10.68
C GLY A 123 11.83 7.99 10.87
N LYS A 124 13.14 7.73 10.69
CA LYS A 124 14.20 8.77 10.75
C LYS A 124 13.96 9.88 9.73
N PHE A 125 13.58 9.50 8.51
CA PHE A 125 13.21 10.46 7.48
C PHE A 125 12.03 11.32 7.95
N SER A 126 10.96 10.68 8.44
CA SER A 126 9.75 11.37 8.89
C SER A 126 10.03 12.33 10.06
N GLN A 127 10.94 11.99 10.97
CA GLN A 127 11.43 12.90 12.02
C GLN A 127 12.22 14.08 11.45
N LEU A 128 13.15 13.82 10.53
CA LEU A 128 13.97 14.85 9.89
C LEU A 128 13.10 15.95 9.29
N ILE A 129 11.98 15.55 8.67
CA ILE A 129 11.04 16.46 8.04
C ILE A 129 9.82 16.84 8.92
N ASN A 130 9.87 16.58 10.22
CA ASN A 130 8.85 16.96 11.21
C ASN A 130 7.41 16.52 10.83
N LEU A 131 7.24 15.31 10.30
CA LEU A 131 5.90 14.75 10.09
C LEU A 131 5.33 14.17 11.39
N ASN A 132 4.02 14.32 11.55
CA ASN A 132 3.28 13.72 12.67
C ASN A 132 2.96 12.23 12.43
N GLU A 133 3.08 11.77 11.19
CA GLU A 133 2.83 10.40 10.76
C GLU A 133 3.89 9.99 9.73
N PRO A 134 4.34 8.74 9.72
CA PRO A 134 5.34 8.30 8.75
C PRO A 134 4.77 8.27 7.33
N LEU A 135 5.63 8.58 6.35
CA LEU A 135 5.31 8.38 4.94
C LEU A 135 4.94 6.91 4.65
N GLY A 136 4.15 6.70 3.60
CA GLY A 136 3.96 5.36 3.05
C GLY A 136 5.17 4.86 2.28
N LEU A 137 5.17 3.55 2.06
CA LEU A 137 6.28 2.85 1.41
C LEU A 137 6.51 3.37 -0.02
N LEU A 138 5.43 3.65 -0.75
CA LEU A 138 5.53 4.14 -2.12
C LEU A 138 6.01 5.59 -2.16
N GLU A 139 5.52 6.45 -1.25
CA GLU A 139 5.95 7.84 -1.15
C GLU A 139 7.44 7.92 -0.80
N PHE A 140 7.90 7.09 0.14
CA PHE A 140 9.30 7.00 0.48
C PHE A 140 10.15 6.49 -0.70
N LEU A 141 9.71 5.41 -1.37
CA LEU A 141 10.37 4.92 -2.58
C LEU A 141 10.47 5.99 -3.67
N SER A 142 9.42 6.77 -3.86
CA SER A 142 9.38 7.87 -4.83
C SER A 142 10.41 8.95 -4.57
N LEU A 143 10.67 9.28 -3.31
CA LEU A 143 11.74 10.20 -2.93
C LEU A 143 13.12 9.60 -3.27
N ILE A 144 13.32 8.30 -3.02
CA ILE A 144 14.59 7.63 -3.33
C ILE A 144 14.85 7.55 -4.84
N THR A 145 13.83 7.25 -5.65
CA THR A 145 13.95 7.06 -7.10
C THR A 145 13.81 8.36 -7.91
N ASP A 146 13.60 9.51 -7.24
CA ASP A 146 13.24 10.78 -7.88
C ASP A 146 12.03 10.64 -8.85
N ASN A 147 11.05 9.83 -8.44
CA ASN A 147 9.84 9.58 -9.22
C ASN A 147 8.64 10.17 -8.48
N ALA A 148 8.27 11.39 -8.82
CA ALA A 148 7.22 12.12 -8.11
C ALA A 148 5.80 11.54 -8.23
N SER A 149 5.57 10.51 -9.05
CA SER A 149 4.22 10.00 -9.35
C SER A 149 3.44 9.49 -8.13
N SER A 150 4.10 8.98 -7.09
CA SER A 150 3.39 8.55 -5.88
C SER A 150 3.24 9.65 -4.81
N LEU A 151 3.87 10.82 -5.00
CA LEU A 151 3.76 11.97 -4.09
C LEU A 151 2.42 12.72 -4.24
N LEU A 152 1.63 12.38 -5.28
CA LEU A 152 0.34 13.03 -5.60
C LEU A 152 -0.70 12.92 -4.48
N HIS A 153 -0.53 11.97 -3.56
CA HIS A 153 -1.46 11.72 -2.46
C HIS A 153 -1.06 12.41 -1.16
N LEU A 154 0.07 13.11 -1.13
CA LEU A 154 0.49 13.87 0.04
C LEU A 154 -0.34 15.15 0.20
N GLU A 155 -0.67 15.48 1.44
CA GLU A 155 -1.31 16.74 1.77
C GLU A 155 -0.40 17.93 1.39
N GLU A 156 -1.02 19.04 1.00
CA GLU A 156 -0.30 20.25 0.56
C GLU A 156 0.74 20.72 1.60
N ASN A 157 0.40 20.65 2.89
CA ASN A 157 1.31 20.99 3.97
C ASN A 157 2.57 20.11 3.98
N THR A 158 2.42 18.80 3.77
CA THR A 158 3.53 17.85 3.67
C THR A 158 4.42 18.16 2.47
N LEU A 159 3.82 18.50 1.32
CA LEU A 159 4.55 18.90 0.11
C LEU A 159 5.34 20.19 0.31
N ILE A 160 4.76 21.18 1.02
CA ILE A 160 5.45 22.42 1.39
C ILE A 160 6.65 22.13 2.30
N THR A 161 6.48 21.28 3.30
CA THR A 161 7.57 20.86 4.19
C THR A 161 8.71 20.19 3.42
N LEU A 162 8.39 19.23 2.56
CA LEU A 162 9.36 18.55 1.69
C LEU A 162 10.13 19.56 0.82
N LYS A 163 9.44 20.53 0.23
CA LYS A 163 10.07 21.58 -0.59
C LYS A 163 11.02 22.45 0.22
N ASN A 164 10.64 22.80 1.46
CA ASN A 164 11.43 23.70 2.31
C ASN A 164 12.68 23.03 2.89
N GLN A 165 12.71 21.70 2.98
CA GLN A 165 13.82 20.92 3.54
C GLN A 165 14.56 20.10 2.49
N LYS A 166 14.56 20.58 1.24
CA LYS A 166 15.14 19.87 0.09
C LYS A 166 16.59 19.45 0.33
N ASN A 167 17.43 20.32 0.91
CA ASN A 167 18.85 20.04 1.11
C ASN A 167 19.07 18.92 2.15
N GLU A 168 18.29 18.93 3.22
CA GLU A 168 18.31 17.92 4.26
C GLU A 168 17.85 16.57 3.71
N ILE A 169 16.80 16.58 2.88
CA ILE A 169 16.27 15.41 2.18
C ILE A 169 17.33 14.83 1.22
N ASP A 170 17.93 15.67 0.37
CA ASP A 170 18.96 15.24 -0.58
C ASP A 170 20.15 14.59 0.18
N SER A 171 20.59 15.19 1.29
CA SER A 171 21.65 14.62 2.14
C SER A 171 21.27 13.29 2.80
N PHE A 172 20.01 13.15 3.26
CA PHE A 172 19.50 11.90 3.79
C PHE A 172 19.51 10.81 2.71
N ILE A 173 19.00 11.12 1.51
CA ILE A 173 18.90 10.17 0.40
C ILE A 173 20.29 9.69 -0.04
N GLU A 174 21.28 10.58 -0.11
CA GLU A 174 22.66 10.21 -0.42
C GLU A 174 23.23 9.22 0.60
N LYS A 175 23.05 9.48 1.91
CA LYS A 175 23.50 8.59 2.98
C LYS A 175 22.78 7.24 2.95
N PHE A 176 21.48 7.28 2.70
CA PHE A 176 20.66 6.09 2.57
C PHE A 176 21.16 5.21 1.42
N LYS A 177 21.32 5.78 0.22
CA LYS A 177 21.86 5.07 -0.95
C LYS A 177 23.27 4.55 -0.72
N ALA A 178 24.13 5.31 -0.05
CA ALA A 178 25.49 4.87 0.28
C ALA A 178 25.52 3.69 1.28
N SER A 179 24.51 3.60 2.16
CA SER A 179 24.45 2.55 3.18
C SER A 179 23.86 1.24 2.65
N PHE A 180 22.96 1.33 1.67
CA PHE A 180 22.18 0.17 1.20
C PHE A 180 22.39 -0.19 -0.29
N GLY A 181 23.08 0.65 -1.08
CA GLY A 181 23.32 0.43 -2.52
C GLY A 181 24.54 -0.42 -2.87
#